data_AF-A0A2N2MFL1-F1
#
_entry.id   AF-A0A2N2MFL1-F1
#
_cell.length_a   1.000
_cell.length_b   1.000
_cell.length_c   1.000
_cell.angle_alpha   90.00
_cell.angle_beta   90.00
_cell.angle_gamma   90.00
#
_symmetry.space_group_name_H-M   'P 1'
#
loop_
_entity.id
_entity.type
_entity.pdbx_description
1 polymer ?
#
loop_
_entity_poly.entity_id
_entity_poly.type
_entity_poly.pdbx_seq_one_letter_code
_entity_poly.pdbx_strand_id
1 'polypeptide(L)'
;MPNKILVTYATCTGSTRGVAEAIGKTLSEGGAQVDVLPMQEVKDLSAYRAVVAGSAIQGKKWLPEALQFVQKNRADLSSKPFAAFLVCMTLAMPNGESYRPFVAEFLAPVRMLVKPASEGLFAGVLDISKVPTLRDRLMFRLSVLFGAWKEGDHRNWTAIRAWAEGLQPKLLS
;
A
#
# COMPACT_ATOMS: atom_id res chain seq x y z
N MET A 1 -6.23 13.44 23.40
CA MET A 1 -5.37 13.92 22.30
C MET A 1 -6.00 13.49 20.98
N PRO A 2 -5.84 14.22 19.86
CA PRO A 2 -6.53 13.84 18.64
C PRO A 2 -6.00 12.49 18.16
N ASN A 3 -6.89 11.48 18.11
CA ASN A 3 -6.59 10.13 17.65
C ASN A 3 -6.44 10.06 16.12
N LYS A 4 -5.83 11.09 15.52
CA LYS A 4 -5.78 11.29 14.08
C LYS A 4 -4.70 10.42 13.45
N ILE A 5 -5.10 9.55 12.54
CA ILE A 5 -4.21 8.71 11.72
C ILE A 5 -4.20 9.26 10.31
N LEU A 6 -3.02 9.34 9.70
CA LEU A 6 -2.91 9.51 8.26
C LEU A 6 -2.77 8.15 7.60
N VAL A 7 -3.64 7.84 6.64
CA VAL A 7 -3.42 6.78 5.66
C VAL A 7 -3.02 7.44 4.34
N THR A 8 -1.79 7.22 3.90
CA THR A 8 -1.27 7.86 2.69
C THR A 8 -0.73 6.87 1.69
N TYR A 9 -0.83 7.19 0.40
CA TYR A 9 -0.53 6.24 -0.66
C TYR A 9 0.07 6.88 -1.92
N ALA A 10 0.84 6.07 -2.66
CA ALA A 10 1.21 6.31 -4.05
C ALA A 10 0.62 5.21 -4.96
N THR A 11 0.11 5.60 -6.12
CA THR A 11 -0.63 4.70 -7.01
C THR A 11 -0.39 5.05 -8.48
N CYS A 12 -0.33 4.05 -9.36
CA CYS A 12 -0.27 4.27 -10.81
C CYS A 12 -1.67 4.20 -11.46
N THR A 13 -2.41 3.12 -11.16
CA THR A 13 -3.69 2.80 -11.82
C THR A 13 -4.89 2.85 -10.88
N GLY A 14 -4.71 3.41 -9.67
CA GLY A 14 -5.77 3.59 -8.68
C GLY A 14 -6.01 2.40 -7.74
N SER A 15 -5.40 1.23 -7.97
CA SER A 15 -5.61 0.06 -7.09
C SER A 15 -5.20 0.33 -5.63
N THR A 16 -4.04 0.94 -5.41
CA THR A 16 -3.52 1.29 -4.07
C THR A 16 -4.41 2.30 -3.35
N ARG A 17 -5.07 3.20 -4.08
CA ARG A 17 -6.05 4.15 -3.50
C ARG A 17 -7.18 3.40 -2.81
N GLY A 18 -7.80 2.43 -3.50
CA GLY A 18 -8.89 1.65 -2.92
C GLY A 18 -8.47 0.82 -1.71
N VAL A 19 -7.22 0.33 -1.68
CA VAL A 19 -6.67 -0.35 -0.50
C VAL A 19 -6.50 0.64 0.67
N ALA A 20 -5.97 1.83 0.40
CA ALA A 20 -5.82 2.90 1.40
C ALA A 20 -7.17 3.36 1.97
N GLU A 21 -8.18 3.54 1.12
CA GLU A 21 -9.54 3.89 1.50
C GLU A 21 -10.18 2.82 2.39
N ALA A 22 -9.99 1.53 2.05
CA ALA A 22 -10.48 0.43 2.87
C ALA A 22 -9.80 0.38 4.25
N ILE A 23 -8.47 0.54 4.30
CA ILE A 23 -7.73 0.65 5.57
C ILE A 23 -8.26 1.82 6.39
N GLY A 24 -8.41 3.00 5.77
CA GLY A 24 -8.89 4.20 6.45
C GLY A 24 -10.30 4.04 6.98
N LYS A 25 -11.21 3.44 6.21
CA LYS A 25 -12.58 3.13 6.64
C LYS A 25 -12.58 2.22 7.87
N THR A 26 -11.81 1.14 7.84
CA THR A 26 -11.74 0.18 8.96
C THR A 26 -11.15 0.80 10.23
N LEU A 27 -10.14 1.66 10.10
CA LEU A 27 -9.60 2.40 11.25
C LEU A 27 -10.62 3.41 11.81
N SER A 28 -11.37 4.09 10.95
CA SER A 28 -12.45 5.00 11.35
C SER A 28 -13.61 4.27 12.04
N GLU A 29 -13.99 3.08 11.57
CA GLU A 29 -14.99 2.22 12.20
C GLU A 29 -14.56 1.78 13.61
N GLY A 30 -13.24 1.71 13.88
CA GLY A 30 -12.67 1.54 15.21
C GLY A 30 -12.60 2.79 16.09
N GLY A 31 -13.20 3.91 15.64
CA GLY A 31 -13.25 5.17 16.41
C GLY A 31 -12.04 6.08 16.25
N ALA A 32 -11.10 5.78 15.36
CA ALA A 32 -10.03 6.71 15.02
C ALA A 32 -10.54 7.85 14.11
N GLN A 33 -9.94 9.04 14.21
CA GLN A 33 -10.10 10.03 13.16
C GLN A 33 -9.07 9.71 12.07
N VAL A 34 -9.49 9.62 10.81
CA VAL A 34 -8.59 9.18 9.73
C VAL A 34 -8.68 10.10 8.54
N ASP A 35 -7.53 10.59 8.07
CA ASP A 35 -7.42 11.22 6.77
C ASP A 35 -6.82 10.20 5.78
N VAL A 36 -7.40 10.11 4.59
CA VAL A 36 -6.87 9.28 3.50
C VAL A 36 -6.45 10.20 2.36
N LEU A 37 -5.14 10.37 2.16
CA LEU A 37 -4.59 11.35 1.22
C LEU A 37 -3.51 10.74 0.32
N PRO A 38 -3.48 11.04 -0.99
CA PRO A 38 -2.32 10.70 -1.79
C PRO A 38 -1.07 11.42 -1.25
N MET A 39 0.10 10.79 -1.34
CA MET A 39 1.34 11.30 -0.73
C MET A 39 1.72 12.71 -1.20
N GLN A 40 1.32 13.10 -2.41
CA GLN A 40 1.57 14.43 -2.98
C GLN A 40 0.77 15.55 -2.29
N GLU A 41 -0.35 15.20 -1.65
CA GLU A 41 -1.22 16.16 -0.96
C GLU A 41 -0.89 16.29 0.54
N VAL A 42 -0.02 15.41 1.06
CA VAL A 42 0.42 15.46 2.45
C VAL A 42 1.46 16.56 2.63
N LYS A 43 1.08 17.63 3.34
CA LYS A 43 1.95 18.79 3.59
C LYS A 43 2.74 18.68 4.87
N ASP A 44 2.13 18.10 5.90
CA ASP A 44 2.67 18.05 7.27
C ASP A 44 2.21 16.77 7.97
N LEU A 45 3.08 16.22 8.83
CA LEU A 45 2.82 15.04 9.65
C LEU A 45 2.62 15.36 11.13
N SER A 46 2.82 16.61 11.56
CA SER A 46 2.76 17.01 12.97
C SER A 46 1.38 16.78 13.58
N ALA A 47 0.31 16.99 12.81
CA ALA A 47 -1.08 16.83 13.24
C ALA A 47 -1.52 15.36 13.45
N TYR A 48 -0.73 14.38 12.99
CA TYR A 48 -1.07 12.97 13.07
C TYR A 48 -0.29 12.28 14.18
N ARG A 49 -0.98 11.46 14.97
CA ARG A 49 -0.32 10.60 15.97
C ARG A 49 0.30 9.35 15.35
N ALA A 50 -0.17 8.92 14.19
CA ALA A 50 0.27 7.70 13.53
C ALA A 50 0.13 7.82 12.02
N VAL A 51 0.97 7.08 11.27
CA VAL A 51 0.96 7.09 9.81
C VAL A 51 0.95 5.66 9.27
N VAL A 52 0.06 5.41 8.32
CA VAL A 52 0.05 4.20 7.49
C VAL A 52 0.39 4.63 6.07
N ALA A 53 1.55 4.24 5.55
CA ALA A 53 1.98 4.59 4.20
C ALA A 53 1.92 3.37 3.28
N GLY A 54 1.54 3.56 2.02
CA GLY A 54 1.64 2.48 1.04
C GLY A 54 1.92 2.89 -0.38
N SER A 55 2.38 1.93 -1.16
CA SER A 55 2.76 2.15 -2.55
C SER A 55 2.30 1.01 -3.44
N ALA A 56 1.94 1.34 -4.69
CA ALA A 56 2.01 0.34 -5.75
C ALA A 56 3.47 -0.14 -5.92
N ILE A 57 3.65 -1.36 -6.42
CA ILE A 57 4.95 -1.90 -6.79
C ILE A 57 5.13 -1.82 -8.30
N GLN A 58 6.24 -1.21 -8.73
CA GLN A 58 6.69 -1.23 -10.12
C GLN A 58 8.17 -1.65 -10.16
N GLY A 59 8.50 -2.59 -11.04
CA GLY A 59 9.89 -3.05 -11.18
C GLY A 59 10.49 -3.58 -9.87
N LYS A 60 9.69 -4.30 -9.05
CA LYS A 60 10.10 -4.85 -7.75
C LYS A 60 10.43 -3.81 -6.68
N LYS A 61 9.94 -2.58 -6.83
CA LYS A 61 10.21 -1.45 -5.93
C LYS A 61 8.94 -0.68 -5.64
N TRP A 62 8.91 -0.02 -4.47
CA TRP A 62 7.99 1.09 -4.23
C TRP A 62 8.17 2.15 -5.31
N LEU A 63 7.10 2.93 -5.56
CA LEU A 63 7.18 4.05 -6.47
C LEU A 63 8.18 5.09 -5.94
N PRO A 64 8.95 5.76 -6.83
CA PRO A 64 9.96 6.73 -6.41
C PRO A 64 9.41 7.81 -5.47
N GLU A 65 8.22 8.35 -5.76
CA GLU A 65 7.54 9.34 -4.92
C GLU A 65 7.22 8.82 -3.52
N ALA A 66 6.91 7.52 -3.39
CA ALA A 66 6.60 6.92 -2.10
C ALA A 66 7.85 6.73 -1.26
N LEU A 67 8.95 6.32 -1.88
CA LEU A 67 10.23 6.23 -1.20
C LEU A 67 10.75 7.61 -0.79
N GLN A 68 10.61 8.62 -1.66
CA GLN A 68 10.94 10.02 -1.35
C GLN A 68 10.11 10.55 -0.19
N PHE A 69 8.81 10.22 -0.13
CA PHE A 69 7.96 10.58 1.00
C PHE A 69 8.49 10.02 2.33
N VAL A 70 8.87 8.74 2.37
CA VAL A 70 9.44 8.11 3.58
C VAL A 70 10.78 8.73 3.95
N GLN A 71 11.64 9.01 2.96
CA GLN A 71 12.94 9.67 3.19
C GLN A 71 12.77 11.07 3.77
N LYS A 72 11.92 11.89 3.14
CA LYS A 72 11.65 13.28 3.55
C LYS A 72 11.10 13.34 4.99
N ASN A 73 10.22 12.42 5.34
CA ASN A 73 9.52 12.42 6.63
C ASN A 73 10.12 11.43 7.64
N ARG A 74 11.35 10.94 7.41
CA ARG A 74 11.95 9.87 8.21
C ARG A 74 11.95 10.15 9.71
N ALA A 75 12.28 11.38 10.12
CA ALA A 75 12.33 11.78 11.52
C ALA A 75 10.94 11.68 12.19
N ASP A 76 9.90 12.19 11.53
CA ASP A 76 8.53 12.11 12.04
C ASP A 76 8.04 10.66 12.07
N LEU A 77 8.26 9.90 11.01
CA LEU A 77 7.85 8.50 10.93
C LEU A 77 8.59 7.60 11.94
N SER A 78 9.80 7.97 12.35
CA SER A 78 10.56 7.23 13.37
C SER A 78 10.13 7.57 14.81
N SER A 79 9.51 8.74 15.02
CA SER A 79 9.11 9.22 16.35
C SER A 79 7.67 8.88 16.71
N LYS A 80 6.90 8.25 15.80
CA LYS A 80 5.51 7.86 16.03
C LYS A 80 5.17 6.51 15.38
N PRO A 81 4.07 5.86 15.80
CA PRO A 81 3.65 4.61 15.18
C PRO A 81 3.51 4.70 13.66
N PHE A 82 4.23 3.81 12.98
CA PHE A 82 4.30 3.76 11.53
C PHE A 82 3.99 2.34 11.03
N ALA A 83 3.10 2.22 10.05
CA ALA A 83 2.86 0.98 9.34
C ALA A 83 3.03 1.19 7.83
N ALA A 84 3.47 0.14 7.14
CA ALA A 84 3.69 0.18 5.71
C ALA A 84 2.83 -0.86 5.00
N PHE A 85 2.35 -0.58 3.79
CA PHE A 85 1.74 -1.60 2.94
C PHE A 85 2.16 -1.46 1.48
N LEU A 86 2.12 -2.56 0.75
CA LEU A 86 2.34 -2.55 -0.69
C LEU A 86 1.16 -3.18 -1.43
N VAL A 87 1.01 -2.77 -2.68
CA VAL A 87 0.09 -3.40 -3.63
C VAL A 87 0.89 -3.89 -4.82
N CYS A 88 0.95 -5.21 -5.01
CA CYS A 88 1.76 -5.84 -6.04
C CYS A 88 0.93 -6.84 -6.83
N MET A 89 0.94 -6.69 -8.16
CA MET A 89 0.25 -7.64 -9.02
C MET A 89 0.81 -9.06 -8.89
N THR A 90 2.09 -9.28 -8.58
CA THR A 90 2.66 -10.63 -8.40
C THR A 90 1.84 -11.52 -7.44
N LEU A 91 1.16 -10.93 -6.45
CA LEU A 91 0.30 -11.66 -5.52
C LEU A 91 -1.04 -12.12 -6.12
N ALA A 92 -1.41 -11.65 -7.31
CA ALA A 92 -2.58 -12.09 -8.08
C ALA A 92 -2.26 -13.18 -9.12
N MET A 93 -0.99 -13.59 -9.24
CA MET A 93 -0.64 -14.73 -10.09
C MET A 93 -1.19 -16.04 -9.52
N PRO A 94 -1.32 -17.10 -10.34
CA PRO A 94 -1.50 -18.46 -9.81
C PRO A 94 -0.44 -18.76 -8.76
N ASN A 95 -0.87 -19.28 -7.60
CA ASN A 95 -0.02 -19.50 -6.42
C ASN A 95 0.62 -18.22 -5.86
N GLY A 96 -0.05 -17.06 -5.95
CA GLY A 96 0.45 -15.77 -5.43
C GLY A 96 1.04 -15.80 -4.02
N GLU A 97 0.51 -16.67 -3.16
CA GLU A 97 1.01 -16.91 -1.80
C GLU A 97 2.47 -17.39 -1.75
N SER A 98 2.92 -18.21 -2.70
CA SER A 98 4.32 -18.68 -2.75
C SER A 98 5.30 -17.54 -3.08
N TYR A 99 4.81 -16.45 -3.67
CA TYR A 99 5.59 -15.26 -3.98
C TYR A 99 5.62 -14.23 -2.83
N ARG A 100 4.87 -14.45 -1.73
CA ARG A 100 4.84 -13.50 -0.60
C ARG A 100 6.23 -13.18 -0.04
N PRO A 101 7.13 -14.14 0.23
CA PRO A 101 8.47 -13.83 0.74
C PRO A 101 9.25 -12.95 -0.24
N PHE A 102 9.15 -13.24 -1.54
CA PHE A 102 9.80 -12.46 -2.58
C PHE A 102 9.25 -11.03 -2.67
N VAL A 103 7.92 -10.86 -2.60
CA VAL A 103 7.28 -9.55 -2.63
C VAL A 103 7.57 -8.75 -1.36
N ALA A 104 7.72 -9.41 -0.22
CA ALA A 104 8.08 -8.77 1.05
C ALA A 104 9.42 -8.03 0.98
N GLU A 105 10.37 -8.50 0.17
CA GLU A 105 11.67 -7.83 0.00
C GLU A 105 11.56 -6.45 -0.65
N PHE A 106 10.45 -6.15 -1.32
CA PHE A 106 10.26 -4.83 -1.93
C PHE A 106 10.02 -3.73 -0.90
N LEU A 107 9.76 -4.09 0.36
CA LEU A 107 9.73 -3.18 1.51
C LEU A 107 11.11 -2.94 2.13
N ALA A 108 12.15 -3.70 1.77
CA ALA A 108 13.48 -3.58 2.38
C ALA A 108 14.02 -2.13 2.38
N PRO A 109 13.90 -1.34 1.30
CA PRO A 109 14.32 0.07 1.32
C PRO A 109 13.56 0.93 2.33
N VAL A 110 12.27 0.66 2.56
CA VAL A 110 11.45 1.34 3.57
C VAL A 110 11.93 0.92 4.97
N ARG A 111 12.09 -0.38 5.22
CA ARG A 111 12.57 -0.94 6.50
C ARG A 111 13.92 -0.34 6.93
N MET A 112 14.81 -0.09 5.97
CA MET A 112 16.12 0.53 6.23
C MET A 112 16.01 2.00 6.67
N LEU A 113 14.97 2.71 6.25
CA LEU A 113 14.76 4.11 6.61
C LEU A 113 14.01 4.23 7.95
N VAL A 114 12.90 3.51 8.06
CA VAL A 114 12.01 3.49 9.23
C VAL A 114 11.43 2.09 9.35
N LYS A 115 11.60 1.45 10.52
CA LYS A 115 11.07 0.11 10.77
C LYS A 115 9.55 0.19 10.99
N PRO A 116 8.71 -0.41 10.13
CA PRO A 116 7.27 -0.42 10.34
C PRO A 116 6.90 -1.32 11.53
N ALA A 117 5.91 -0.93 12.31
CA ALA A 117 5.28 -1.76 13.34
C ALA A 117 4.43 -2.89 12.75
N SER A 118 4.02 -2.75 11.49
CA SER A 118 3.28 -3.75 10.74
C SER A 118 3.47 -3.53 9.24
N GLU A 119 3.45 -4.63 8.49
CA GLU A 119 3.58 -4.63 7.04
C GLU A 119 2.39 -5.34 6.39
N GLY A 120 1.75 -4.69 5.42
CA GLY A 120 0.63 -5.22 4.65
C GLY A 120 1.05 -5.56 3.22
N LEU A 121 0.76 -6.77 2.76
CA LEU A 121 1.10 -7.21 1.40
C LEU A 121 -0.20 -7.62 0.68
N PHE A 122 -0.62 -6.82 -0.28
CA PHE A 122 -1.90 -6.98 -0.95
C PHE A 122 -1.76 -7.12 -2.46
N ALA A 123 -2.63 -7.96 -3.05
CA ALA A 123 -2.83 -8.00 -4.49
C ALA A 123 -3.58 -6.75 -4.97
N GLY A 124 -3.45 -6.44 -6.25
CA GLY A 124 -4.06 -5.26 -6.87
C GLY A 124 -5.19 -5.57 -7.85
N VAL A 125 -5.52 -4.57 -8.66
CA VAL A 125 -6.45 -4.70 -9.79
C VAL A 125 -5.61 -4.77 -11.07
N LEU A 126 -5.84 -5.80 -11.87
CA LEU A 126 -5.38 -5.80 -13.26
C LEU A 126 -6.52 -5.25 -14.11
N ASP A 127 -6.34 -4.02 -14.57
CA ASP A 127 -7.21 -3.37 -15.55
C ASP A 127 -6.30 -2.93 -16.69
N ILE A 128 -6.31 -3.70 -17.78
CA ILE A 128 -5.38 -3.51 -18.90
C ILE A 128 -5.64 -2.15 -19.56
N SER A 129 -6.89 -1.68 -19.55
CA SER A 129 -7.26 -0.39 -20.14
C SER A 129 -6.56 0.78 -19.46
N LYS A 130 -6.25 0.65 -18.17
CA LYS A 130 -5.57 1.68 -17.35
C LYS A 130 -4.05 1.59 -17.38
N VAL A 131 -3.48 0.57 -18.02
CA VAL A 131 -2.01 0.49 -18.18
C VAL A 131 -1.54 1.65 -19.06
N PRO A 132 -0.52 2.44 -18.69
CA PRO A 132 -0.19 3.67 -19.40
C PRO A 132 0.37 3.46 -20.80
N THR A 133 1.24 2.46 -21.00
CA THR A 133 1.96 2.29 -22.27
C THR A 133 1.32 1.22 -23.16
N LEU A 134 1.29 1.46 -24.48
CA LEU A 134 0.77 0.50 -25.45
C LEU A 134 1.56 -0.82 -25.46
N ARG A 135 2.88 -0.74 -25.24
CA ARG A 135 3.75 -1.92 -25.12
C ARG A 135 3.38 -2.75 -23.89
N ASP A 136 3.24 -2.13 -22.73
CA ASP A 136 2.89 -2.85 -21.50
C ASP A 136 1.47 -3.42 -21.61
N ARG A 137 0.52 -2.69 -22.22
CA ARG A 137 -0.81 -3.23 -22.55
C ARG A 137 -0.71 -4.50 -23.37
N LEU A 138 0.09 -4.50 -24.44
CA LEU A 138 0.28 -5.68 -25.28
C LEU A 138 0.89 -6.84 -24.50
N MET A 139 1.91 -6.59 -23.69
CA MET A 139 2.54 -7.61 -22.83
C MET A 139 1.55 -8.19 -21.83
N PHE A 140 0.76 -7.37 -21.14
CA PHE A 140 -0.29 -7.84 -20.23
C PHE A 140 -1.37 -8.63 -20.97
N ARG A 141 -1.81 -8.20 -22.15
CA ARG A 141 -2.77 -8.94 -22.98
C ARG A 141 -2.25 -10.32 -23.38
N LEU A 142 -1.00 -10.40 -23.85
CA LEU A 142 -0.37 -11.69 -24.16
C LEU A 142 -0.29 -12.56 -22.91
N SER A 143 0.11 -11.99 -21.78
CA SER A 143 0.24 -12.76 -20.54
C SER A 143 -1.11 -13.25 -20.00
N VAL A 144 -2.20 -12.51 -20.23
CA VAL A 144 -3.58 -12.98 -19.96
C VAL A 144 -4.00 -14.08 -20.94
N LEU A 145 -3.70 -13.92 -22.23
CA LEU A 145 -4.01 -14.92 -23.26
C LEU A 145 -3.29 -16.26 -23.00
N PHE A 146 -2.05 -16.21 -22.52
CA PHE A 146 -1.27 -17.38 -22.11
C PHE A 146 -1.58 -17.89 -20.70
N GLY A 147 -2.59 -17.33 -20.02
CA GLY A 147 -3.07 -17.79 -18.71
C GLY A 147 -2.17 -17.47 -17.51
N ALA A 148 -1.14 -16.65 -17.68
CA ALA A 148 -0.28 -16.21 -16.58
C ALA A 148 -0.98 -15.19 -15.66
N TRP A 149 -1.99 -14.49 -16.18
CA TRP A 149 -2.74 -13.46 -15.47
C TRP A 149 -4.23 -13.54 -15.78
N LYS A 150 -5.05 -13.02 -14.86
CA LYS A 150 -6.49 -12.79 -15.10
C LYS A 150 -6.80 -11.32 -14.87
N GLU A 151 -7.49 -10.70 -15.83
CA GLU A 151 -8.00 -9.33 -15.65
C GLU A 151 -9.08 -9.31 -14.57
N GLY A 152 -9.10 -8.27 -13.74
CA GLY A 152 -10.06 -8.13 -12.65
C GLY A 152 -9.47 -7.62 -11.33
N ASP A 153 -10.34 -7.56 -10.32
CA ASP A 153 -9.99 -7.18 -8.96
C ASP A 153 -9.54 -8.41 -8.15
N HIS A 154 -8.28 -8.40 -7.71
CA HIS A 154 -7.69 -9.47 -6.90
C HIS A 154 -7.48 -9.07 -5.45
N ARG A 155 -7.93 -7.87 -5.06
CA ARG A 155 -7.80 -7.41 -3.67
C ARG A 155 -8.63 -8.30 -2.76
N ASN A 156 -7.96 -8.93 -1.80
CA ASN A 156 -8.64 -9.63 -0.72
C ASN A 156 -9.09 -8.62 0.35
N TRP A 157 -10.30 -8.10 0.20
CA TRP A 157 -10.88 -7.11 1.10
C TRP A 157 -10.97 -7.57 2.55
N THR A 158 -11.24 -8.86 2.79
CA THR A 158 -11.27 -9.43 4.14
C THR A 158 -9.88 -9.38 4.78
N ALA A 159 -8.83 -9.74 4.04
CA ALA A 159 -7.46 -9.66 4.55
C ALA A 159 -7.00 -8.20 4.79
N ILE A 160 -7.39 -7.26 3.93
CA ILE A 160 -7.09 -5.83 4.11
C ILE A 160 -7.73 -5.31 5.40
N ARG A 161 -9.02 -5.61 5.62
CA ARG A 161 -9.73 -5.21 6.84
C ARG A 161 -9.13 -5.85 8.09
N ALA A 162 -8.90 -7.16 8.08
CA ALA A 162 -8.31 -7.87 9.21
C ALA A 162 -6.92 -7.31 9.58
N TRP A 163 -6.10 -6.98 8.59
CA TRP A 163 -4.81 -6.32 8.84
C TRP A 163 -4.99 -4.93 9.45
N ALA A 164 -5.92 -4.12 8.92
CA ALA A 164 -6.20 -2.78 9.43
C ALA A 164 -6.77 -2.80 10.86
N GLU A 165 -7.64 -3.74 11.21
CA GLU A 165 -8.12 -3.98 12.57
C GLU A 165 -6.94 -4.27 13.52
N GLY A 166 -6.03 -5.14 13.09
CA GLY A 166 -4.80 -5.46 13.83
C GLY A 166 -3.80 -4.29 13.97
N LEU A 167 -3.98 -3.20 13.22
CA LEU A 167 -3.18 -1.98 13.39
C LEU A 167 -3.65 -1.13 14.55
N GLN A 168 -4.94 -1.13 14.89
CA GLN A 168 -5.49 -0.24 15.92
C GLN A 168 -4.68 -0.27 17.22
N PRO A 169 -4.44 -1.43 17.87
CA PRO A 169 -3.65 -1.46 19.10
C PRO A 169 -2.19 -1.06 18.91
N LYS A 170 -1.63 -1.16 17.70
CA LYS A 170 -0.24 -0.78 17.40
C LYS A 170 -0.06 0.71 17.13
N LEU A 171 -1.12 1.37 16.69
CA LEU A 171 -1.11 2.79 16.34
C LEU A 171 -1.66 3.67 17.46
N LEU A 172 -2.59 3.14 18.26
CA LEU A 172 -3.28 3.83 19.36
C LEU A 172 -2.67 3.60 20.74
N SER A 173 -1.71 2.68 20.88
CA SER A 173 -0.99 2.41 22.14
C SER A 173 -0.15 3.59 22.59
#